data_AF-A0A7D9HCX7-F1
#
_entry.id   AF-A0A7D9HCX7-F1
#
_cell.length_a   1.000
_cell.length_b   1.000
_cell.length_c   1.000
_cell.angle_alpha   90.00
_cell.angle_beta   90.00
_cell.angle_gamma   90.00
#
_symmetry.space_group_name_H-M   'P 1'
#
loop_
_entity.id
_entity.type
_entity.pdbx_description
1 polymer ?
#
loop_
_entity_poly.entity_id
_entity_poly.type
_entity_poly.pdbx_seq_one_letter_code
_entity_poly.pdbx_strand_id
1 'polypeptide(L)'
;MPLSCRFYQHKYPEVDDVVMVNVRNIAEMGAYVNLLEYNNIEGMILLSELSRRRIRSINKLIRVGKNECVVVIRVDKEKGYIDLSKRRVSPEEVKKCEAKYSNAKTVHSILRHTAEILKYETDEQLEELYTKTAWTLDTNLKGIGKAFEAFKKAVTDQTVLDNLGVDEETKKVLLNNITQRLMPQAVKCRADIQVSCFTHEGIDAVKEALMKGLENDHEDMPIKINLIAPPTYVVTTTTMNREEGLKALETSIKAIEDLILSKKGTFVLQQAPKVVTELDEADLAKELEKLEKENAEVDGDDDNPDDEDEQDEP
;
A
#
# COMPACT_ATOMS: atom_id res chain seq x y z
N MET A 1 20.48 13.49 -22.63
CA MET A 1 19.02 13.27 -22.77
C MET A 1 18.56 12.41 -21.61
N PRO A 2 17.34 12.55 -21.08
CA PRO A 2 16.82 11.52 -20.19
C PRO A 2 16.72 10.20 -20.98
N LEU A 3 17.43 9.17 -20.53
CA LEU A 3 17.34 7.83 -21.11
C LEU A 3 15.88 7.37 -21.05
N SER A 4 15.31 7.01 -22.18
CA SER A 4 13.89 6.64 -22.28
C SER A 4 13.77 5.28 -22.95
N CYS A 5 13.25 4.31 -22.21
CA CYS A 5 13.01 2.96 -22.72
C CYS A 5 11.53 2.58 -22.56
N ARG A 6 11.03 1.76 -23.49
CA ARG A 6 9.71 1.13 -23.44
C ARG A 6 9.62 0.15 -22.26
N PHE A 7 8.42 0.00 -21.71
CA PHE A 7 8.19 -0.83 -20.52
C PHE A 7 8.08 -2.30 -20.89
N TYR A 8 7.50 -2.60 -22.06
CA TYR A 8 7.24 -3.96 -22.53
C TYR A 8 8.11 -4.33 -23.75
N GLN A 9 8.32 -5.63 -23.94
CA GLN A 9 9.09 -6.18 -25.05
C GLN A 9 8.47 -5.83 -26.41
N HIS A 10 7.14 -5.85 -26.49
CA HIS A 10 6.43 -5.48 -27.71
C HIS A 10 6.52 -3.99 -27.97
N LYS A 11 6.88 -3.62 -29.21
CA LYS A 11 7.00 -2.22 -29.63
C LYS A 11 5.64 -1.51 -29.71
N TYR A 12 4.59 -2.27 -30.01
CA TYR A 12 3.22 -1.78 -30.11
C TYR A 12 2.31 -2.63 -29.22
N PRO A 13 1.25 -2.04 -28.62
CA PRO A 13 0.24 -2.80 -27.90
C PRO A 13 -0.57 -3.71 -28.84
N GLU A 14 -1.27 -4.69 -28.28
CA GLU A 14 -2.22 -5.50 -29.05
C GLU A 14 -3.60 -4.84 -29.10
N VAL A 15 -4.47 -5.35 -29.96
CA VAL A 15 -5.86 -4.87 -30.05
C VAL A 15 -6.61 -5.32 -28.79
N ASP A 16 -7.51 -4.48 -28.30
CA ASP A 16 -8.28 -4.61 -27.05
C ASP A 16 -7.47 -4.49 -25.75
N ASP A 17 -6.16 -4.19 -25.81
CA ASP A 17 -5.37 -3.90 -24.63
C ASP A 17 -5.75 -2.56 -23.98
N VAL A 18 -5.81 -2.54 -22.64
CA VAL A 18 -6.02 -1.33 -21.84
C VAL A 18 -4.66 -0.74 -21.47
N VAL A 19 -4.40 0.48 -21.90
CA VAL A 19 -3.12 1.18 -21.71
C VAL A 19 -3.33 2.56 -21.08
N MET A 20 -2.32 3.04 -20.36
CA MET A 20 -2.30 4.37 -19.76
C MET A 20 -1.69 5.38 -20.75
N VAL A 21 -2.45 6.44 -21.05
CA VAL A 21 -2.02 7.48 -21.99
C VAL A 21 -1.99 8.85 -21.34
N ASN A 22 -1.09 9.72 -21.79
CA ASN A 22 -1.06 11.13 -21.43
C ASN A 22 -1.61 11.98 -22.58
N VAL A 23 -2.52 12.89 -22.29
CA VAL A 23 -3.14 13.72 -23.34
C VAL A 23 -2.20 14.86 -23.72
N ARG A 24 -1.72 14.87 -24.96
CA ARG A 24 -0.78 15.88 -25.44
C ARG A 24 -1.51 17.09 -26.03
N ASN A 25 -2.48 16.85 -26.92
CA ASN A 25 -3.21 17.92 -27.58
C ASN A 25 -4.64 17.50 -27.91
N ILE A 26 -5.56 18.46 -27.99
CA ILE A 26 -6.96 18.24 -28.36
C ILE A 26 -7.22 19.00 -29.65
N ALA A 27 -7.64 18.28 -30.69
CA ALA A 27 -7.99 18.83 -32.01
C ALA A 27 -9.48 18.61 -32.31
N GLU A 28 -9.98 19.21 -33.39
CA GLU A 28 -11.38 19.09 -33.80
C GLU A 28 -11.76 17.65 -34.22
N MET A 29 -10.81 16.90 -34.77
CA MET A 29 -11.00 15.52 -35.22
C MET A 29 -10.78 14.46 -34.11
N GLY A 30 -10.04 14.79 -33.05
CA GLY A 30 -9.58 13.82 -32.06
C GLY A 30 -8.74 14.43 -30.94
N ALA A 31 -8.47 13.63 -29.91
CA ALA A 31 -7.42 13.94 -28.94
C ALA A 31 -6.15 13.15 -29.29
N TYR A 32 -5.03 13.84 -29.44
CA TYR A 32 -3.71 13.25 -29.59
C TYR A 32 -3.13 12.96 -28.21
N VAL A 33 -2.72 11.72 -28.00
CA VAL A 33 -2.23 11.22 -26.72
C VAL A 33 -0.92 10.47 -26.92
N ASN A 34 -0.10 10.41 -25.87
CA ASN A 34 1.15 9.67 -25.86
C ASN A 34 0.99 8.44 -24.96
N LEU A 35 1.36 7.26 -25.45
CA LEU A 35 1.38 6.03 -24.68
C LEU A 35 2.63 6.00 -23.80
N LEU A 36 2.46 6.21 -22.49
CA LEU A 36 3.58 6.31 -21.55
C LEU A 36 4.35 4.99 -21.43
N GLU A 37 3.66 3.86 -21.58
CA GLU A 37 4.24 2.51 -21.44
C GLU A 37 5.10 2.09 -22.65
N TYR A 38 4.89 2.71 -23.82
CA TYR A 38 5.53 2.33 -25.08
C TYR A 38 6.44 3.45 -25.59
N ASN A 39 7.24 4.07 -24.72
CA ASN A 39 8.19 5.13 -25.11
C ASN A 39 7.53 6.36 -25.76
N ASN A 40 6.35 6.76 -25.27
CA ASN A 40 5.62 7.94 -25.74
C ASN A 40 5.22 7.90 -27.22
N ILE A 41 4.94 6.72 -27.77
CA ILE A 41 4.33 6.60 -29.11
C ILE A 41 3.03 7.40 -29.15
N GLU A 42 2.80 8.07 -30.26
CA GLU A 42 1.60 8.87 -30.48
C GLU A 42 0.40 7.98 -30.82
N GLY A 43 -0.73 8.28 -30.20
CA GLY A 43 -2.02 7.65 -30.45
C GLY A 43 -3.11 8.71 -30.61
N MET A 44 -4.22 8.32 -31.22
CA MET A 44 -5.36 9.19 -31.48
C MET A 44 -6.63 8.60 -30.87
N ILE A 45 -7.36 9.42 -30.11
CA ILE A 45 -8.70 9.10 -29.63
C ILE A 45 -9.69 9.87 -30.49
N LEU A 46 -10.58 9.17 -31.20
CA LEU A 46 -11.66 9.79 -31.94
C LEU A 46 -12.69 10.40 -30.98
N LEU A 47 -13.31 11.55 -31.35
CA LEU A 47 -14.37 12.17 -30.54
C LEU A 47 -15.53 11.22 -30.24
N SER A 48 -15.89 10.39 -31.22
CA SER A 48 -16.96 9.37 -31.10
C SER A 48 -16.64 8.29 -30.08
N GLU A 49 -15.36 8.09 -29.76
CA GLU A 49 -14.86 7.08 -28.82
C GLU A 49 -14.44 7.68 -27.48
N LEU A 50 -14.77 8.96 -27.23
CA LEU A 50 -14.47 9.68 -25.98
C LEU A 50 -15.47 9.38 -24.85
N SER A 51 -16.76 9.22 -25.20
CA SER A 51 -17.85 9.08 -24.22
C SER A 51 -19.06 8.34 -24.81
N ARG A 52 -19.80 7.62 -23.95
CA ARG A 52 -21.07 6.97 -24.31
C ARG A 52 -22.25 7.96 -24.37
N ARG A 53 -22.13 9.13 -23.73
CA ARG A 53 -23.19 10.15 -23.61
C ARG A 53 -22.90 11.36 -24.50
N ARG A 54 -23.94 12.10 -24.90
CA ARG A 54 -23.80 13.35 -25.66
C ARG A 54 -22.89 14.32 -24.92
N ILE A 55 -21.86 14.80 -25.61
CA ILE A 55 -20.80 15.64 -25.04
C ILE A 55 -21.28 17.09 -25.04
N ARG A 56 -21.32 17.75 -23.87
CA ARG A 56 -21.54 19.21 -23.77
C ARG A 56 -20.24 20.01 -23.91
N SER A 57 -19.13 19.49 -23.38
CA SER A 57 -17.80 20.11 -23.47
C SER A 57 -16.72 19.05 -23.34
N ILE A 58 -15.77 19.04 -24.29
CA ILE A 58 -14.63 18.10 -24.33
C ILE A 58 -13.66 18.35 -23.18
N ASN A 59 -13.42 19.62 -22.82
CA ASN A 59 -12.47 20.01 -21.77
C ASN A 59 -12.83 19.49 -20.37
N LYS A 60 -14.08 19.06 -20.16
CA LYS A 60 -14.50 18.42 -18.89
C LYS A 60 -14.15 16.93 -18.85
N LEU A 61 -14.12 16.26 -20.00
CA LEU A 61 -13.90 14.81 -20.09
C LEU A 61 -12.43 14.45 -20.25
N ILE A 62 -11.67 15.31 -20.93
CA ILE A 62 -10.24 15.14 -21.16
C ILE A 62 -9.57 16.49 -20.95
N ARG A 63 -8.44 16.48 -20.24
CA ARG A 63 -7.58 17.65 -20.06
C ARG A 63 -6.18 17.34 -20.55
N VAL A 64 -5.59 18.30 -21.24
CA VAL A 64 -4.18 18.24 -21.66
C VAL A 64 -3.30 18.05 -20.42
N GLY A 65 -2.32 17.16 -20.52
CA GLY A 65 -1.37 16.81 -19.47
C GLY A 65 -1.88 15.81 -18.44
N LYS A 66 -3.16 15.39 -18.48
CA LYS A 66 -3.67 14.33 -17.60
C LYS A 66 -3.47 12.94 -18.19
N ASN A 67 -3.30 11.98 -17.29
CA ASN A 67 -3.26 10.56 -17.62
C ASN A 67 -4.67 9.99 -17.63
N GLU A 68 -4.97 9.16 -18.63
CA GLU A 68 -6.26 8.53 -18.84
C GLU A 68 -6.05 7.07 -19.26
N CYS A 69 -6.90 6.16 -18.78
CA CYS A 69 -6.91 4.77 -19.23
C CYS A 69 -7.78 4.64 -20.49
N VAL A 70 -7.23 4.03 -21.54
CA VAL A 70 -7.92 3.84 -22.83
C VAL A 70 -7.66 2.44 -23.37
N VAL A 71 -8.58 1.94 -24.19
CA VAL A 71 -8.44 0.66 -24.89
C VAL A 71 -7.97 0.90 -26.32
N VAL A 72 -7.05 0.05 -26.78
CA VAL A 72 -6.57 0.03 -28.16
C VAL A 72 -7.61 -0.63 -29.06
N ILE A 73 -8.09 0.08 -30.08
CA ILE A 73 -9.03 -0.49 -31.06
C ILE A 73 -8.29 -1.04 -32.26
N ARG A 74 -7.32 -0.27 -32.76
CA ARG A 74 -6.62 -0.61 -33.99
C ARG A 74 -5.20 -0.12 -33.91
N VAL A 75 -4.29 -0.95 -34.42
CA VAL A 75 -2.87 -0.64 -34.54
C VAL A 75 -2.47 -0.81 -35.99
N ASP A 76 -1.99 0.28 -36.61
CA ASP A 76 -1.33 0.26 -37.89
C ASP A 76 0.18 0.25 -37.66
N LYS A 77 0.80 -0.92 -37.85
CA LYS A 77 2.24 -1.12 -37.61
C LYS A 77 3.12 -0.48 -38.69
N GLU A 78 2.58 -0.21 -39.89
CA GLU A 78 3.35 0.37 -40.99
C GLU A 78 3.47 1.88 -40.84
N LYS A 79 2.36 2.53 -40.44
CA LYS A 79 2.31 3.98 -40.24
C LYS A 79 2.55 4.43 -38.80
N GLY A 80 2.49 3.49 -37.85
CA GLY A 80 2.62 3.77 -36.42
C GLY A 80 1.41 4.45 -35.80
N TYR A 81 0.24 4.40 -36.47
CA TYR A 81 -1.00 4.97 -35.92
C TYR A 81 -1.69 3.99 -35.00
N ILE A 82 -2.11 4.50 -33.83
CA ILE A 82 -2.85 3.73 -32.83
C ILE A 82 -4.17 4.45 -32.57
N ASP A 83 -5.27 3.78 -32.92
CA ASP A 83 -6.62 4.27 -32.62
C ASP A 83 -7.04 3.76 -31.24
N LEU A 84 -7.46 4.70 -30.39
CA LEU A 84 -7.76 4.47 -28.98
C LEU A 84 -9.21 4.84 -28.67
N SER A 85 -9.79 4.17 -27.67
CA SER A 85 -11.13 4.47 -27.15
C SER A 85 -11.17 4.54 -25.63
N LYS A 86 -11.75 5.64 -25.13
CA LYS A 86 -12.10 5.79 -23.71
C LYS A 86 -13.49 5.22 -23.42
N ARG A 87 -14.35 5.11 -24.43
CA ARG A 87 -15.76 4.68 -24.30
C ARG A 87 -15.90 3.21 -23.91
N ARG A 88 -14.97 2.36 -24.36
CA ARG A 88 -15.04 0.90 -24.17
C ARG A 88 -14.53 0.45 -22.80
N VAL A 89 -13.80 1.29 -22.08
CA VAL A 89 -13.18 0.94 -20.80
C VAL A 89 -14.22 0.87 -19.68
N SER A 90 -14.24 -0.24 -18.96
CA SER A 90 -15.04 -0.44 -17.75
C SER A 90 -14.30 0.10 -16.51
N PRO A 91 -15.00 0.55 -15.46
CA PRO A 91 -14.33 1.07 -14.25
C PRO A 91 -13.45 0.02 -13.55
N GLU A 92 -13.78 -1.27 -13.68
CA GLU A 92 -12.93 -2.36 -13.19
C GLU A 92 -11.62 -2.48 -13.97
N GLU A 93 -11.67 -2.28 -15.28
CA GLU A 93 -10.49 -2.29 -16.16
C GLU A 93 -9.60 -1.08 -15.93
N VAL A 94 -10.20 0.09 -15.65
CA VAL A 94 -9.45 1.29 -15.25
C VAL A 94 -8.59 1.00 -14.02
N LYS A 95 -9.18 0.43 -12.96
CA LYS A 95 -8.44 0.08 -11.73
C LYS A 95 -7.32 -0.93 -11.99
N LYS A 96 -7.58 -1.95 -12.81
CA LYS A 96 -6.56 -2.95 -13.19
C LYS A 96 -5.42 -2.31 -13.99
N CYS A 97 -5.74 -1.42 -14.92
CA CYS A 97 -4.76 -0.68 -15.71
C CYS A 97 -3.93 0.27 -14.84
N GLU A 98 -4.56 1.02 -13.93
CA GLU A 98 -3.85 1.89 -12.97
C GLU A 98 -2.87 1.10 -12.10
N ALA A 99 -3.30 -0.06 -11.57
CA ALA A 99 -2.43 -0.94 -10.81
C ALA A 99 -1.26 -1.48 -11.65
N LYS A 100 -1.54 -1.96 -12.88
CA LYS A 100 -0.53 -2.46 -13.82
C LYS A 100 0.49 -1.36 -14.17
N TYR A 101 0.01 -0.16 -14.50
CA TYR A 101 0.83 1.00 -14.83
C TYR A 101 1.69 1.44 -13.64
N SER A 102 1.11 1.51 -12.43
CA SER A 102 1.85 1.86 -11.22
C SER A 102 2.99 0.87 -10.94
N ASN A 103 2.71 -0.43 -11.07
CA ASN A 103 3.70 -1.48 -10.91
C ASN A 103 4.83 -1.36 -11.95
N ALA A 104 4.47 -1.19 -13.22
CA ALA A 104 5.44 -1.06 -14.31
C ALA A 104 6.27 0.24 -14.19
N LYS A 105 5.66 1.34 -13.75
CA LYS A 105 6.35 2.61 -13.46
C LYS A 105 7.37 2.47 -12.32
N THR A 106 7.04 1.72 -11.27
CA THR A 106 7.98 1.43 -10.17
C THR A 106 9.18 0.62 -10.67
N VAL A 107 8.94 -0.44 -11.46
CA VAL A 107 10.02 -1.22 -12.10
C VAL A 107 10.86 -0.34 -13.02
N HIS A 108 10.24 0.50 -13.83
CA HIS A 108 10.94 1.43 -14.71
C HIS A 108 11.81 2.42 -13.93
N SER A 109 11.29 2.95 -12.82
CA SER A 109 12.05 3.86 -11.94
C SER A 109 13.25 3.18 -11.29
N ILE A 110 13.13 1.91 -10.91
CA ILE A 110 14.24 1.12 -10.35
C ILE A 110 15.33 0.93 -11.39
N LEU A 111 14.96 0.43 -12.57
CA LEU A 111 15.91 0.18 -13.66
C LEU A 111 16.58 1.47 -14.13
N ARG A 112 15.86 2.59 -14.19
CA ARG A 112 16.43 3.90 -14.50
C ARG A 112 17.46 4.33 -13.46
N HIS A 113 17.16 4.14 -12.17
CA HIS A 113 18.11 4.51 -11.12
C HIS A 113 19.33 3.59 -11.11
N THR A 114 19.14 2.28 -11.35
CA THR A 114 20.24 1.33 -11.56
C THR A 114 21.12 1.74 -12.74
N ALA A 115 20.52 2.16 -13.86
CA ALA A 115 21.26 2.64 -15.03
C ALA A 115 22.03 3.95 -14.76
N GLU A 116 21.48 4.85 -13.95
CA GLU A 116 22.14 6.09 -13.52
C GLU A 116 23.36 5.80 -12.63
N ILE A 117 23.24 4.84 -11.69
CA ILE A 117 24.34 4.40 -10.83
C ILE A 117 25.45 3.73 -11.65
N LEU A 118 25.07 2.92 -12.64
CA LEU A 118 26.00 2.25 -13.56
C LEU A 118 26.54 3.17 -14.66
N LYS A 119 26.10 4.44 -14.69
CA LYS A 119 26.50 5.48 -15.65
C LYS A 119 26.29 5.06 -17.11
N TYR A 120 25.14 4.46 -17.42
CA TYR A 120 24.77 4.22 -18.81
C TYR A 120 24.49 5.54 -19.51
N GLU A 121 25.09 5.73 -20.69
CA GLU A 121 24.99 6.97 -21.46
C GLU A 121 24.13 6.80 -22.72
N THR A 122 23.88 5.56 -23.15
CA THR A 122 23.10 5.25 -24.36
C THR A 122 21.78 4.55 -24.06
N ASP A 123 20.76 4.87 -24.86
CA ASP A 123 19.43 4.26 -24.78
C ASP A 123 19.48 2.75 -25.06
N GLU A 124 20.45 2.30 -25.88
CA GLU A 124 20.67 0.90 -26.23
C GLU A 124 21.15 0.06 -25.03
N GLN A 125 22.01 0.62 -24.17
CA GLN A 125 22.46 -0.04 -22.93
C GLN A 125 21.30 -0.22 -21.96
N LEU A 126 20.41 0.78 -21.87
CA LEU A 126 19.19 0.67 -21.09
C LEU A 126 18.27 -0.40 -21.67
N GLU A 127 18.08 -0.44 -22.98
CA GLU A 127 17.25 -1.46 -23.63
C GLU A 127 17.82 -2.88 -23.45
N GLU A 128 19.14 -3.05 -23.48
CA GLU A 128 19.80 -4.32 -23.19
C GLU A 128 19.55 -4.75 -21.73
N LEU A 129 19.63 -3.81 -20.78
CA LEU A 129 19.28 -4.08 -19.38
C LEU A 129 17.83 -4.54 -19.24
N TYR A 130 16.88 -3.88 -19.93
CA TYR A 130 15.46 -4.27 -19.91
C TYR A 130 15.23 -5.65 -20.54
N THR A 131 15.92 -5.93 -21.65
CA THR A 131 15.86 -7.23 -22.32
C THR A 131 16.31 -8.33 -21.39
N LYS A 132 17.47 -8.14 -20.72
CA LYS A 132 18.03 -9.13 -19.81
C LYS A 132 17.23 -9.28 -18.52
N THR A 133 16.67 -8.19 -18.00
CA THR A 133 15.96 -8.15 -16.70
C THR A 133 14.44 -8.25 -16.84
N ALA A 134 13.78 -7.12 -17.11
CA ALA A 134 12.33 -6.97 -17.07
C ALA A 134 11.62 -7.90 -18.06
N TRP A 135 12.09 -8.00 -19.30
CA TRP A 135 11.43 -8.80 -20.34
C TRP A 135 11.66 -10.30 -20.16
N THR A 136 12.84 -10.72 -19.71
CA THR A 136 13.08 -12.12 -19.31
C THR A 136 12.14 -12.53 -18.19
N LEU A 137 11.97 -11.68 -17.19
CA LEU A 137 11.07 -11.94 -16.06
C LEU A 137 9.59 -11.95 -16.48
N ASP A 138 9.19 -11.05 -17.38
CA ASP A 138 7.83 -11.00 -17.95
C ASP A 138 7.50 -12.24 -18.80
N THR A 139 8.49 -12.71 -19.57
CA THR A 139 8.39 -13.94 -20.38
C THR A 139 8.29 -15.18 -19.51
N ASN A 140 9.11 -15.28 -18.45
CA ASN A 140 9.13 -16.41 -17.54
C ASN A 140 7.81 -16.55 -16.76
N LEU A 141 7.19 -15.43 -16.36
CA LEU A 141 5.91 -15.45 -15.64
C LEU A 141 4.67 -15.50 -16.54
N LYS A 142 4.83 -15.56 -17.87
CA LYS A 142 3.73 -15.58 -18.87
C LYS A 142 2.62 -14.58 -18.54
N GLY A 143 2.95 -13.31 -18.41
CA GLY A 143 1.94 -12.27 -18.20
C GLY A 143 2.50 -10.87 -18.08
N ILE A 144 2.09 -10.01 -19.02
CA ILE A 144 2.52 -8.62 -19.15
C ILE A 144 2.30 -7.86 -17.84
N GLY A 145 3.39 -7.41 -17.22
CA GLY A 145 3.36 -6.57 -16.01
C GLY A 145 3.51 -7.33 -14.69
N LYS A 146 3.82 -8.63 -14.72
CA LYS A 146 4.17 -9.40 -13.51
C LYS A 146 5.63 -9.26 -13.09
N ALA A 147 6.44 -8.48 -13.83
CA ALA A 147 7.80 -8.14 -13.43
C ALA A 147 7.85 -7.59 -11.99
N PHE A 148 6.89 -6.77 -11.57
CA PHE A 148 6.83 -6.26 -10.19
C PHE A 148 6.68 -7.38 -9.14
N GLU A 149 5.88 -8.41 -9.42
CA GLU A 149 5.72 -9.56 -8.53
C GLU A 149 7.01 -10.38 -8.45
N ALA A 150 7.70 -10.56 -9.57
CA ALA A 150 9.01 -11.21 -9.61
C ALA A 150 10.06 -10.41 -8.82
N PHE A 151 10.06 -9.09 -8.93
CA PHE A 151 10.93 -8.20 -8.15
C PHE A 151 10.60 -8.27 -6.65
N LYS A 152 9.32 -8.36 -6.27
CA LYS A 152 8.91 -8.55 -4.88
C LYS A 152 9.39 -9.91 -4.35
N LYS A 153 9.23 -10.98 -5.15
CA LYS A 153 9.76 -12.31 -4.81
C LYS A 153 11.29 -12.32 -4.72
N ALA A 154 11.97 -11.52 -5.55
CA ALA A 154 13.42 -11.40 -5.52
C ALA A 154 13.99 -10.80 -4.22
N VAL A 155 13.17 -10.08 -3.44
CA VAL A 155 13.54 -9.63 -2.09
C VAL A 155 13.59 -10.80 -1.10
N THR A 156 12.69 -11.76 -1.25
CA THR A 156 12.57 -12.93 -0.36
C THR A 156 13.44 -14.10 -0.83
N ASP A 157 13.55 -14.29 -2.14
CA ASP A 157 14.25 -15.41 -2.78
C ASP A 157 15.19 -14.90 -3.87
N GLN A 158 16.48 -14.93 -3.57
CA GLN A 158 17.56 -14.43 -4.44
C GLN A 158 17.72 -15.28 -5.73
N THR A 159 17.16 -16.50 -5.76
CA THR A 159 17.28 -17.43 -6.90
C THR A 159 16.54 -16.96 -8.15
N VAL A 160 15.51 -16.11 -7.99
CA VAL A 160 14.76 -15.51 -9.10
C VAL A 160 15.68 -14.68 -10.01
N LEU A 161 16.76 -14.13 -9.45
CA LEU A 161 17.74 -13.31 -10.16
C LEU A 161 18.98 -14.09 -10.63
N ASP A 162 19.12 -15.37 -10.29
CA ASP A 162 20.24 -16.21 -10.73
C ASP A 162 20.13 -16.63 -12.20
N ASN A 163 18.91 -16.70 -12.72
CA ASN A 163 18.65 -17.01 -14.13
C ASN A 163 18.81 -15.81 -15.08
N LEU A 164 19.21 -14.64 -14.57
CA LEU A 164 19.46 -13.46 -15.39
C LEU A 164 20.91 -13.46 -15.86
N GLY A 165 21.13 -13.48 -17.18
CA GLY A 165 22.43 -13.32 -17.83
C GLY A 165 22.95 -11.87 -17.76
N VAL A 166 22.97 -11.30 -16.56
CA VAL A 166 23.38 -9.94 -16.23
C VAL A 166 24.67 -9.98 -15.43
N ASP A 167 25.56 -9.01 -15.65
CA ASP A 167 26.82 -8.87 -14.92
C ASP A 167 26.58 -8.84 -13.40
N GLU A 168 27.46 -9.50 -12.65
CA GLU A 168 27.31 -9.68 -11.19
C GLU A 168 27.28 -8.34 -10.44
N GLU A 169 27.92 -7.31 -10.99
CA GLU A 169 27.91 -5.94 -10.48
C GLU A 169 26.54 -5.27 -10.64
N THR A 170 25.96 -5.34 -11.85
CA THR A 170 24.61 -4.85 -12.14
C THR A 170 23.57 -5.54 -11.26
N LYS A 171 23.73 -6.85 -11.03
CA LYS A 171 22.85 -7.62 -10.16
C LYS A 171 22.89 -7.15 -8.70
N LYS A 172 24.08 -6.85 -8.16
CA LYS A 172 24.23 -6.31 -6.80
C LYS A 172 23.58 -4.93 -6.66
N VAL A 173 23.80 -4.04 -7.62
CA VAL A 173 23.18 -2.70 -7.63
C VAL A 173 21.66 -2.79 -7.77
N LEU A 174 21.18 -3.71 -8.63
CA LEU A 174 19.76 -3.97 -8.81
C LEU A 174 19.13 -4.51 -7.53
N LEU A 175 19.73 -5.53 -6.91
CA LEU A 175 19.27 -6.09 -5.63
C LEU A 175 19.16 -5.02 -4.54
N ASN A 176 20.19 -4.18 -4.38
CA ASN A 176 20.17 -3.11 -3.40
C ASN A 176 19.07 -2.07 -3.69
N ASN A 177 18.83 -1.75 -4.96
CA ASN A 177 17.74 -0.86 -5.35
C ASN A 177 16.35 -1.46 -5.09
N ILE A 178 16.20 -2.76 -5.41
CA ILE A 178 14.95 -3.49 -5.20
C ILE A 178 14.67 -3.58 -3.70
N THR A 179 15.65 -3.95 -2.87
CA THR A 179 15.46 -4.00 -1.42
C THR A 179 15.10 -2.63 -0.88
N GLN A 180 15.83 -1.57 -1.23
CA GLN A 180 15.52 -0.23 -0.72
C GLN A 180 14.13 0.30 -1.13
N ARG A 181 13.63 -0.04 -2.32
CA ARG A 181 12.35 0.49 -2.83
C ARG A 181 11.14 -0.42 -2.64
N LEU A 182 11.34 -1.74 -2.62
CA LEU A 182 10.28 -2.75 -2.52
C LEU A 182 10.26 -3.49 -1.18
N MET A 183 11.19 -3.20 -0.26
CA MET A 183 11.10 -3.75 1.09
C MET A 183 9.72 -3.41 1.67
N PRO A 184 8.96 -4.43 2.11
CA PRO A 184 7.73 -4.17 2.83
C PRO A 184 8.11 -3.36 4.07
N GLN A 185 7.66 -2.11 4.11
CA GLN A 185 7.74 -1.32 5.32
C GLN A 185 6.92 -2.04 6.38
N ALA A 186 7.49 -2.18 7.58
CA ALA A 186 6.81 -2.85 8.67
C ALA A 186 5.46 -2.16 8.92
N VAL A 187 4.39 -2.93 8.76
CA VAL A 187 3.02 -2.45 8.91
C VAL A 187 2.60 -2.72 10.35
N LYS A 188 2.22 -1.65 11.05
CA LYS A 188 1.60 -1.78 12.36
C LYS A 188 0.14 -2.16 12.20
N CYS A 189 -0.30 -3.21 12.88
CA CYS A 189 -1.69 -3.59 12.99
C CYS A 189 -2.16 -3.30 14.42
N ARG A 190 -3.40 -2.86 14.56
CA ARG A 190 -4.01 -2.49 15.83
C ARG A 190 -5.38 -3.12 15.97
N ALA A 191 -5.74 -3.49 17.19
CA ALA A 191 -7.10 -3.82 17.58
C ALA A 191 -7.40 -3.19 18.95
N ASP A 192 -8.64 -2.73 19.13
CA ASP A 192 -9.10 -2.18 20.39
C ASP A 192 -10.06 -3.16 21.04
N ILE A 193 -9.73 -3.58 22.25
CA ILE A 193 -10.49 -4.56 23.03
C ILE A 193 -10.90 -3.94 24.35
N GLN A 194 -12.09 -4.28 24.81
CA GLN A 194 -12.58 -3.89 26.11
C GLN A 194 -12.75 -5.16 26.94
N VAL A 195 -12.04 -5.21 28.07
CA VAL A 195 -11.98 -6.39 28.93
C VAL A 195 -12.38 -5.99 30.34
N SER A 196 -13.42 -6.63 30.87
CA SER A 196 -13.91 -6.38 32.23
C SER A 196 -14.18 -7.69 32.95
N CYS A 197 -13.79 -7.77 34.22
CA CYS A 197 -14.05 -8.93 35.07
C CYS A 197 -14.42 -8.44 36.47
N PHE A 198 -15.63 -8.74 36.93
CA PHE A 198 -16.18 -8.27 38.20
C PHE A 198 -16.08 -9.31 39.34
N THR A 199 -15.29 -10.36 39.16
CA THR A 199 -15.09 -11.41 40.18
C THR A 199 -14.04 -10.98 41.21
N HIS A 200 -14.00 -11.65 42.37
CA HIS A 200 -13.05 -11.32 43.45
C HIS A 200 -11.57 -11.44 43.02
N GLU A 201 -11.28 -12.27 42.03
CA GLU A 201 -9.97 -12.43 41.36
C GLU A 201 -9.93 -11.76 39.98
N GLY A 202 -10.77 -10.73 39.75
CA GLY A 202 -10.98 -10.13 38.44
C GLY A 202 -9.72 -9.50 37.84
N ILE A 203 -8.86 -8.91 38.67
CA ILE A 203 -7.61 -8.28 38.21
C ILE A 203 -6.63 -9.35 37.71
N ASP A 204 -6.52 -10.47 38.43
CA ASP A 204 -5.64 -11.59 38.05
C ASP A 204 -6.19 -12.32 36.82
N ALA A 205 -7.52 -12.39 36.69
CA ALA A 205 -8.19 -12.87 35.49
C ALA A 205 -7.81 -12.07 34.23
N VAL A 206 -7.83 -10.74 34.34
CA VAL A 206 -7.48 -9.85 33.22
C VAL A 206 -5.99 -9.94 32.91
N LYS A 207 -5.11 -9.91 33.92
CA LYS A 207 -3.66 -10.04 33.71
C LYS A 207 -3.27 -11.37 33.05
N GLU A 208 -3.86 -12.48 33.48
CA GLU A 208 -3.59 -13.79 32.88
C GLU A 208 -4.09 -13.86 31.42
N ALA A 209 -5.24 -13.24 31.11
CA ALA A 209 -5.76 -13.18 29.75
C ALA A 209 -4.83 -12.39 28.83
N LEU A 210 -4.36 -11.23 29.30
CA LEU A 210 -3.41 -10.40 28.55
C LEU A 210 -2.06 -11.08 28.38
N MET A 211 -1.56 -11.81 29.40
CA MET A 211 -0.33 -12.60 29.28
C MET A 211 -0.44 -13.72 28.24
N LYS A 212 -1.57 -14.46 28.18
CA LYS A 212 -1.78 -15.44 27.10
C LYS A 212 -1.88 -14.80 25.72
N GLY A 213 -2.38 -13.57 25.64
CA GLY A 213 -2.37 -12.78 24.42
C GLY A 213 -0.96 -12.46 23.91
N LEU A 214 0.01 -12.26 24.83
CA LEU A 214 1.43 -12.10 24.54
C LEU A 214 2.16 -13.41 24.25
N GLU A 215 1.71 -14.55 24.78
CA GLU A 215 2.40 -15.84 24.57
C GLU A 215 2.42 -16.29 23.09
N ASN A 216 1.54 -15.73 22.26
CA ASN A 216 1.57 -15.86 20.80
C ASN A 216 2.62 -14.97 20.09
N ASP A 217 3.52 -14.34 20.84
CA ASP A 217 4.63 -13.56 20.31
C ASP A 217 5.59 -14.45 19.49
N HIS A 218 5.92 -13.99 18.28
CA HIS A 218 6.98 -14.56 17.45
C HIS A 218 8.10 -13.50 17.32
N GLU A 219 9.37 -13.90 17.17
CA GLU A 219 10.50 -12.95 17.10
C GLU A 219 10.35 -11.87 16.01
N ASP A 220 9.66 -12.19 14.92
CA ASP A 220 9.39 -11.28 13.80
C ASP A 220 8.13 -10.41 14.00
N MET A 221 7.32 -10.66 15.04
CA MET A 221 6.01 -10.03 15.27
C MET A 221 5.77 -9.74 16.76
N PRO A 222 6.39 -8.70 17.33
CA PRO A 222 6.18 -8.34 18.73
C PRO A 222 4.75 -7.79 18.92
N ILE A 223 3.95 -8.42 19.78
CA ILE A 223 2.64 -7.93 20.22
C ILE A 223 2.84 -7.08 21.48
N LYS A 224 2.35 -5.85 21.45
CA LYS A 224 2.34 -4.94 22.60
C LYS A 224 0.90 -4.60 22.95
N ILE A 225 0.55 -4.84 24.21
CA ILE A 225 -0.76 -4.46 24.76
C ILE A 225 -0.57 -3.27 25.69
N ASN A 226 -1.19 -2.14 25.34
CA ASN A 226 -1.20 -0.95 26.18
C ASN A 226 -2.61 -0.71 26.73
N LEU A 227 -2.70 -0.18 27.94
CA LEU A 227 -3.95 0.30 28.50
C LEU A 227 -4.16 1.75 28.03
N ILE A 228 -5.33 2.06 27.47
CA ILE A 228 -5.71 3.45 27.16
C ILE A 228 -6.44 4.04 28.37
N ALA A 229 -7.53 3.40 28.78
CA ALA A 229 -8.32 3.76 29.94
C ALA A 229 -9.02 2.50 30.44
N PRO A 230 -9.16 2.22 31.75
CA PRO A 230 -9.97 1.10 32.20
C PRO A 230 -11.42 1.25 31.69
N PRO A 231 -12.07 0.24 31.08
CA PRO A 231 -11.65 -1.15 30.79
C PRO A 231 -11.16 -1.41 29.33
N THR A 232 -10.71 -0.38 28.61
CA THR A 232 -10.24 -0.40 27.21
C THR A 232 -8.73 -0.58 27.09
N TYR A 233 -8.32 -1.58 26.31
CA TYR A 233 -6.95 -1.92 25.98
C TYR A 233 -6.74 -1.87 24.47
N VAL A 234 -5.52 -1.49 24.07
CA VAL A 234 -5.10 -1.50 22.67
C VAL A 234 -4.02 -2.55 22.48
N VAL A 235 -4.26 -3.45 21.53
CA VAL A 235 -3.30 -4.47 21.10
C VAL A 235 -2.68 -3.99 19.80
N THR A 236 -1.36 -3.82 19.79
CA THR A 236 -0.58 -3.40 18.63
C THR A 236 0.41 -4.49 18.27
N THR A 237 0.56 -4.79 16.98
CA THR A 237 1.64 -5.67 16.49
C THR A 237 2.31 -5.02 15.29
N THR A 238 3.61 -5.25 15.14
CA THR A 238 4.36 -4.79 13.97
C THR A 238 4.72 -6.02 13.15
N THR A 239 4.32 -6.05 11.87
CA THR A 239 4.59 -7.19 10.98
C THR A 239 5.03 -6.71 9.61
N MET A 240 5.85 -7.51 8.92
CA MET A 240 6.19 -7.27 7.50
C MET A 240 5.04 -7.66 6.57
N ASN A 241 4.12 -8.51 7.03
CA ASN A 241 3.07 -9.07 6.20
C ASN A 241 1.68 -8.80 6.78
N ARG A 242 0.90 -8.00 6.04
CA ARG A 242 -0.45 -7.58 6.42
C ARG A 242 -1.37 -8.74 6.79
N GLU A 243 -1.35 -9.83 6.03
CA GLU A 243 -2.29 -10.94 6.26
C GLU A 243 -1.93 -11.77 7.48
N GLU A 244 -0.63 -12.00 7.70
CA GLU A 244 -0.15 -12.76 8.85
C GLU A 244 -0.36 -11.98 10.16
N GLY A 245 -0.10 -10.67 10.18
CA GLY A 245 -0.35 -9.86 11.38
C GLY A 245 -1.84 -9.76 11.75
N LEU A 246 -2.74 -9.70 10.76
CA LEU A 246 -4.18 -9.71 11.02
C LEU A 246 -4.64 -11.03 11.63
N LYS A 247 -4.14 -12.16 11.11
CA LYS A 247 -4.43 -13.50 11.65
C LYS A 247 -3.83 -13.71 13.04
N ALA A 248 -2.61 -13.22 13.27
CA ALA A 248 -1.96 -13.29 14.58
C ALA A 248 -2.77 -12.52 15.63
N LEU A 249 -3.17 -11.28 15.34
CA LEU A 249 -4.03 -10.50 16.22
C LEU A 249 -5.37 -11.17 16.47
N GLU A 250 -6.01 -11.71 15.44
CA GLU A 250 -7.29 -12.42 15.59
C GLU A 250 -7.16 -13.65 16.50
N THR A 251 -6.05 -14.38 16.38
CA THR A 251 -5.76 -15.56 17.22
C THR A 251 -5.51 -15.15 18.67
N SER A 252 -4.74 -14.08 18.91
CA SER A 252 -4.52 -13.55 20.26
C SER A 252 -5.80 -13.00 20.89
N ILE A 253 -6.65 -12.31 20.11
CA ILE A 253 -7.94 -11.80 20.59
C ILE A 253 -8.86 -12.95 21.00
N LYS A 254 -8.94 -14.02 20.20
CA LYS A 254 -9.73 -15.22 20.55
C LYS A 254 -9.22 -15.89 21.81
N ALA A 255 -7.89 -16.00 21.98
CA ALA A 255 -7.31 -16.56 23.19
C ALA A 255 -7.63 -15.73 24.46
N ILE A 256 -7.64 -14.39 24.33
CA ILE A 256 -8.07 -13.48 25.41
C ILE A 256 -9.55 -13.66 25.71
N GLU A 257 -10.40 -13.72 24.68
CA GLU A 257 -11.85 -13.90 24.79
C GLU A 257 -12.20 -15.21 25.51
N ASP A 258 -11.61 -16.34 25.10
CA ASP A 258 -11.83 -17.65 25.69
C ASP A 258 -11.46 -17.68 27.19
N LEU A 259 -10.36 -17.03 27.57
CA LEU A 259 -9.93 -16.99 28.97
C LEU A 259 -10.84 -16.10 29.82
N ILE A 260 -11.24 -14.95 29.30
CA ILE A 260 -12.13 -14.03 30.02
C ILE A 260 -13.52 -14.65 30.21
N LEU A 261 -14.04 -15.34 29.19
CA LEU A 261 -15.30 -16.09 29.29
C LEU A 261 -15.21 -17.22 30.34
N SER A 262 -14.09 -17.95 30.38
CA SER A 262 -13.88 -19.02 31.38
C SER A 262 -13.94 -18.51 32.83
N LYS A 263 -13.52 -17.26 33.04
CA LYS A 263 -13.48 -16.61 34.36
C LYS A 263 -14.72 -15.74 34.66
N LYS A 264 -15.80 -15.87 33.87
CA LYS A 264 -17.05 -15.07 33.97
C LYS A 264 -16.86 -13.56 33.78
N GLY A 265 -15.87 -13.15 32.99
CA GLY A 265 -15.71 -11.77 32.57
C GLY A 265 -16.52 -11.43 31.30
N THR A 266 -16.55 -10.14 30.95
CA THR A 266 -17.16 -9.62 29.72
C THR A 266 -16.07 -9.09 28.80
N PHE A 267 -16.09 -9.56 27.55
CA PHE A 267 -15.20 -9.14 26.47
C PHE A 267 -16.02 -8.42 25.39
N VAL A 268 -15.57 -7.24 24.95
CA VAL A 268 -16.19 -6.50 23.84
C VAL A 268 -15.10 -6.03 22.88
N LEU A 269 -15.23 -6.42 21.61
CA LEU A 269 -14.37 -5.94 20.53
C LEU A 269 -14.87 -4.56 20.05
N GLN A 270 -14.15 -3.49 20.40
CA GLN A 270 -14.50 -2.13 19.97
C GLN A 270 -14.06 -1.90 18.52
N GLN A 271 -12.81 -2.22 18.21
CA GLN A 271 -12.28 -2.14 16.84
C GLN A 271 -11.59 -3.44 16.45
N ALA A 272 -12.07 -4.03 15.36
CA ALA A 272 -11.45 -5.21 14.76
C ALA A 272 -10.02 -4.91 14.26
N PRO A 273 -9.15 -5.94 14.16
CA PRO A 273 -7.78 -5.78 13.68
C PRO A 273 -7.73 -5.00 12.36
N LYS A 274 -7.10 -3.83 12.39
CA LYS A 274 -6.92 -2.95 11.24
C LYS A 274 -5.45 -2.58 11.13
N VAL A 275 -4.99 -2.47 9.88
CA VAL A 275 -3.70 -1.86 9.58
C VAL A 275 -3.77 -0.36 9.88
N VAL A 276 -2.84 0.08 10.72
CA VAL A 276 -2.69 1.46 11.16
C VAL A 276 -1.92 2.25 10.09
N THR A 277 -2.42 3.44 9.78
CA THR A 277 -1.68 4.44 8.99
C THR A 277 -1.02 5.46 9.91
N GLU A 278 -0.03 6.22 9.43
CA GLU A 278 0.64 7.26 10.23
C GLU A 278 -0.33 8.29 10.84
N LEU A 279 -1.48 8.51 10.19
CA LEU A 279 -2.55 9.37 10.71
C LEU A 279 -3.25 8.76 11.93
N ASP A 280 -3.59 7.48 11.86
CA ASP A 280 -4.24 6.75 12.96
C ASP A 280 -3.33 6.69 14.21
N GLU A 281 -2.00 6.64 14.02
CA GLU A 281 -1.01 6.66 15.13
C GLU A 281 -0.93 8.04 15.79
N ALA A 282 -0.94 9.12 14.98
CA ALA A 282 -0.93 10.48 15.49
C ALA A 282 -2.22 10.84 16.27
N ASP A 283 -3.37 10.31 15.85
CA ASP A 283 -4.63 10.52 16.54
C ASP A 283 -4.68 9.77 17.88
N LEU A 284 -4.17 8.53 17.93
CA LEU A 284 -4.05 7.77 19.18
C LEU A 284 -3.11 8.44 20.18
N ALA A 285 -1.96 8.95 19.73
CA ALA A 285 -1.01 9.63 20.62
C ALA A 285 -1.64 10.85 21.29
N LYS A 286 -2.46 11.61 20.55
CA LYS A 286 -3.23 12.73 21.11
C LYS A 286 -4.31 12.27 22.08
N GLU A 287 -4.98 11.16 21.79
CA GLU A 287 -6.02 10.59 22.65
C GLU A 287 -5.41 10.10 23.97
N LEU A 288 -4.27 9.41 23.91
CA LEU A 288 -3.48 9.01 25.08
C LEU A 288 -3.03 10.22 25.89
N GLU A 289 -2.45 11.24 25.25
CA GLU A 289 -2.01 12.47 25.95
C GLU A 289 -3.18 13.22 26.60
N LYS A 290 -4.35 13.26 25.95
CA LYS A 290 -5.56 13.87 26.50
C LYS A 290 -6.05 13.11 27.74
N LEU A 291 -6.09 11.78 27.66
CA LEU A 291 -6.53 10.92 28.76
C LEU A 291 -5.52 10.90 29.91
N GLU A 292 -4.22 11.00 29.63
CA GLU A 292 -3.20 11.17 30.67
C GLU A 292 -3.37 12.51 31.40
N LYS A 293 -3.67 13.60 30.68
CA LYS A 293 -3.98 14.90 31.31
C LYS A 293 -5.25 14.84 32.15
N GLU A 294 -6.32 14.25 31.61
CA GLU A 294 -7.59 14.11 32.33
C GLU A 294 -7.44 13.22 33.57
N ASN A 295 -6.61 12.16 33.54
CA ASN A 295 -6.33 11.34 34.72
C ASN A 295 -5.40 12.05 35.72
N ALA A 296 -4.49 12.90 35.26
CA ALA A 296 -3.58 13.66 36.13
C ALA A 296 -4.25 14.86 36.82
N GLU A 297 -5.29 15.43 36.20
CA GLU A 297 -6.04 16.57 36.75
C GLU A 297 -7.10 16.16 37.80
N VAL A 298 -7.36 14.86 37.98
CA VAL A 298 -8.30 14.30 38.98
C VAL A 298 -7.53 13.76 40.19
N ASP A 299 -6.55 14.52 40.68
CA ASP A 299 -6.01 14.32 42.03
C ASP A 299 -7.04 14.91 43.01
N GLY A 300 -7.53 14.07 43.92
CA GLY A 300 -8.77 14.28 44.66
C GLY A 300 -8.80 15.54 45.52
N ASP A 301 -10.01 16.09 45.66
CA ASP A 301 -10.43 16.91 46.80
C ASP A 301 -9.86 16.28 48.08
N ASP A 302 -8.96 17.01 48.73
CA ASP A 302 -8.54 16.77 50.10
C ASP A 302 -9.80 16.98 50.96
N ASP A 303 -10.34 15.90 51.52
CA ASP A 303 -11.34 15.93 52.59
C ASP A 303 -10.81 16.85 53.69
N ASN A 304 -11.34 18.08 53.80
CA ASN A 304 -11.08 18.95 54.95
C ASN A 304 -12.00 18.50 56.10
N PRO A 305 -11.50 17.84 57.16
CA PRO A 305 -12.31 17.48 58.31
C PRO A 305 -11.97 18.47 59.43
N ASP A 306 -12.34 19.74 59.27
CA ASP A 306 -12.26 20.76 60.32
C ASP A 306 -13.40 21.77 60.12
N ASP A 307 -14.62 21.29 60.32
CA ASP A 307 -15.81 22.11 60.58
C ASP A 307 -16.53 21.49 61.78
N GLU A 308 -15.90 21.51 62.96
CA GLU A 308 -16.61 21.43 64.24
C GLU A 308 -15.76 22.04 65.37
N ASP A 309 -16.37 23.02 66.03
CA ASP A 309 -16.09 23.55 67.36
C ASP A 309 -14.86 24.45 67.59
N GLU A 310 -15.08 25.77 67.53
CA GLU A 310 -14.65 26.61 68.66
C GLU A 310 -15.72 27.64 69.04
N GLN A 311 -16.13 27.51 70.31
CA GLN A 311 -17.27 28.11 70.97
C GLN A 311 -17.04 29.56 71.38
N ASP A 312 -18.17 30.24 71.58
CA ASP A 312 -18.43 31.45 72.37
C ASP A 312 -17.34 31.93 73.36
N GLU A 313 -17.05 33.23 73.23
CA GLU A 313 -16.85 34.25 74.30
C GLU A 313 -15.64 34.12 75.26
N PRO A 314 -15.17 35.23 75.90
CA PRO A 314 -15.95 36.34 76.47
C PRO A 314 -15.62 37.77 76.03
#